data_AF-M6D580-F1
#
_entry.id   AF-M6D580-F1
#
_cell.length_a   1.000
_cell.length_b   1.000
_cell.length_c   1.000
_cell.angle_alpha   90.00
_cell.angle_beta   90.00
_cell.angle_gamma   90.00
#
_symmetry.space_group_name_H-M   'P 1'
#
loop_
_entity.id
_entity.type
_entity.pdbx_description
1 polymer ?
#
loop_
_entity_poly.entity_id
_entity_poly.type
_entity_poly.pdbx_seq_one_letter_code
_entity_poly.pdbx_strand_id
1 'polypeptide(L)'
;MITLTQCIADSERTNCRENLAEINFERDTLLAILLAPKNDSGNPQNEINKSAYFAYYDYLYEKSIERERKCDNDFILKIFSPESKDLQ
;
A
#
# COMPACT_ATOMS: atom_id res chain seq x y z
N MET A 1 -21.64 6.38 -23.81
CA MET A 1 -20.97 5.22 -23.17
C MET A 1 -19.56 5.55 -22.66
N ILE A 2 -18.74 6.29 -23.42
CA ILE A 2 -17.33 6.58 -23.09
C ILE A 2 -17.14 7.34 -21.75
N THR A 3 -18.04 8.27 -21.42
CA THR A 3 -17.97 9.06 -20.17
C THR A 3 -18.24 8.25 -18.91
N LEU A 4 -19.13 7.26 -18.95
CA LEU A 4 -19.45 6.41 -17.80
C LEU A 4 -18.30 5.45 -17.47
N THR A 5 -17.65 4.90 -18.50
CA THR A 5 -16.47 4.03 -18.35
C THR A 5 -15.25 4.77 -17.83
N GLN A 6 -15.07 6.05 -18.18
CA GLN A 6 -14.01 6.90 -17.63
C GLN A 6 -14.21 7.17 -16.13
N CYS A 7 -15.43 7.53 -15.71
CA CYS A 7 -15.71 7.76 -14.28
C CYS A 7 -15.52 6.50 -13.42
N ILE A 8 -15.87 5.32 -13.94
CA ILE A 8 -15.67 4.04 -13.23
C ILE A 8 -14.18 3.74 -13.10
N ALA A 9 -13.40 3.90 -14.19
CA ALA A 9 -11.96 3.68 -14.16
C ALA A 9 -11.23 4.68 -13.23
N ASP A 10 -11.63 5.96 -13.20
CA ASP A 10 -11.05 6.94 -12.29
C ASP A 10 -11.41 6.67 -10.81
N SER A 11 -12.63 6.21 -10.55
CA SER A 11 -13.04 5.75 -9.22
C SER A 11 -12.25 4.52 -8.77
N GLU A 12 -12.08 3.53 -9.64
CA GLU A 12 -11.28 2.33 -9.36
C GLU A 12 -9.80 2.67 -9.17
N ARG A 13 -9.23 3.61 -9.94
CA ARG A 13 -7.85 4.10 -9.74
C ARG A 13 -7.70 4.79 -8.39
N THR A 14 -8.63 5.66 -8.05
CA THR A 14 -8.61 6.42 -6.79
C THR A 14 -8.69 5.46 -5.62
N ASN A 15 -9.65 4.53 -5.65
CA ASN A 15 -9.81 3.50 -4.63
C ASN A 15 -8.55 2.60 -4.54
N CYS A 16 -7.93 2.22 -5.66
CA CYS A 16 -6.69 1.45 -5.66
C CYS A 16 -5.55 2.20 -4.98
N ARG A 17 -5.39 3.50 -5.28
CA ARG A 17 -4.37 4.38 -4.70
C ARG A 17 -4.61 4.68 -3.21
N GLU A 18 -5.85 4.92 -2.81
CA GLU A 18 -6.22 5.17 -1.40
C GLU A 18 -5.94 3.94 -0.53
N ASN A 19 -6.31 2.74 -1.00
CA ASN A 19 -5.99 1.50 -0.29
C ASN A 19 -4.47 1.25 -0.20
N LEU A 20 -3.72 1.54 -1.27
CA LEU A 20 -2.26 1.39 -1.25
C LEU A 20 -1.60 2.39 -0.29
N ALA A 21 -2.10 3.63 -0.24
CA ALA A 21 -1.63 4.65 0.68
C ALA A 21 -1.88 4.26 2.14
N GLU A 22 -3.04 3.69 2.47
CA GLU A 22 -3.34 3.19 3.81
C GLU A 22 -2.38 2.06 4.23
N ILE A 23 -2.18 1.06 3.36
CA ILE A 23 -1.25 -0.05 3.64
C ILE A 23 0.18 0.47 3.86
N ASN A 24 0.64 1.40 3.02
CA ASN A 24 1.97 1.99 3.15
C ASN A 24 2.09 2.81 4.44
N PHE A 25 1.08 3.61 4.79
CA PHE A 25 1.09 4.37 6.03
C PHE A 25 1.18 3.48 7.26
N GLU A 26 0.39 2.40 7.30
CA GLU A 26 0.43 1.44 8.41
C GLU A 26 1.80 0.75 8.51
N ARG A 27 2.35 0.30 7.37
CA ARG A 27 3.67 -0.33 7.28
C ARG A 27 4.77 0.59 7.78
N ASP A 28 4.78 1.84 7.32
CA ASP A 28 5.80 2.82 7.64
C ASP A 28 5.70 3.24 9.12
N THR A 29 4.49 3.34 9.66
CA THR A 29 4.25 3.56 11.09
C THR A 29 4.81 2.41 11.93
N LEU A 30 4.58 1.17 11.50
CA LEU A 30 5.09 -0.01 12.19
C LEU A 30 6.62 -0.08 12.15
N LEU A 31 7.23 0.29 11.02
CA LEU A 31 8.68 0.41 10.92
C LEU A 31 9.23 1.47 11.88
N ALA A 32 8.56 2.62 11.99
CA ALA A 32 8.95 3.66 12.94
C ALA A 32 8.90 3.15 14.39
N ILE A 33 7.88 2.37 14.76
CA ILE A 33 7.78 1.72 16.07
C ILE A 33 8.92 0.72 16.29
N LEU A 34 9.22 -0.11 15.29
CA LEU A 34 10.29 -1.11 15.35
C LEU A 34 11.69 -0.50 15.50
N LEU A 35 11.91 0.68 14.91
CA LEU A 35 13.18 1.42 14.93
C LEU A 35 13.30 2.40 16.11
N ALA A 36 12.21 2.67 16.83
CA ALA A 36 12.23 3.60 17.94
C ALA A 36 13.22 3.12 19.04
N PRO A 37 14.01 4.03 19.63
CA PRO A 37 14.96 3.68 20.67
C PRO A 37 14.22 3.08 21.88
N LYS A 38 14.61 1.86 22.28
CA LYS A 38 14.02 1.19 23.44
C LYS A 38 14.67 1.72 24.72
N ASN A 39 13.87 2.28 25.62
CA ASN A 39 14.31 2.65 26.96
C ASN A 39 14.40 1.44 27.93
N ASP A 40 13.96 0.24 27.50
CA ASP A 40 13.73 -0.89 28.42
C ASP A 40 14.09 -2.25 27.79
N SER A 41 15.37 -2.42 27.43
CA SER A 41 15.92 -3.54 26.65
C SER A 41 16.01 -4.89 27.39
N GLY A 42 15.28 -5.07 28.50
CA GLY A 42 15.32 -6.29 29.33
C GLY A 42 13.98 -7.02 29.47
N ASN A 43 12.88 -6.46 28.96
CA ASN A 43 11.55 -7.07 29.11
C ASN A 43 11.29 -8.12 28.01
N PRO A 44 11.11 -9.41 28.33
CA PRO A 44 10.82 -10.47 27.35
C PRO A 44 9.57 -10.20 26.51
N GLN A 45 8.56 -9.50 27.08
CA GLN A 45 7.35 -9.11 26.36
C GLN A 45 7.68 -8.14 25.22
N ASN A 46 8.67 -7.27 25.39
CA ASN A 46 9.10 -6.33 24.35
C ASN A 46 9.84 -7.04 23.19
N GLU A 47 10.43 -8.21 23.42
CA GLU A 47 11.06 -9.01 22.36
C GLU A 47 10.02 -9.85 21.60
N ILE A 48 9.05 -10.45 22.30
CA ILE A 48 7.92 -11.14 21.66
C ILE A 48 7.11 -10.17 20.79
N ASN A 49 6.78 -8.99 21.31
CA ASN A 49 6.06 -7.96 20.55
C ASN A 49 6.85 -7.51 19.31
N LYS A 50 8.18 -7.44 19.41
CA LYS A 50 9.05 -7.07 18.28
C LYS A 50 8.98 -8.11 17.16
N SER A 51 9.02 -9.39 17.49
CA SER A 51 8.87 -10.46 16.49
C SER A 51 7.50 -10.40 15.81
N ALA A 52 6.43 -10.14 16.57
CA ALA A 52 5.09 -9.99 16.00
C ALA A 52 4.99 -8.77 15.08
N TYR A 53 5.62 -7.65 15.46
CA TYR A 53 5.66 -6.45 14.63
C TYR A 53 6.47 -6.64 13.34
N PHE A 54 7.59 -7.37 13.36
CA PHE A 54 8.30 -7.72 12.13
C PHE A 54 7.46 -8.60 11.20
N ALA A 55 6.82 -9.64 11.74
CA ALA A 55 5.95 -10.50 10.92
C ALA A 55 4.78 -9.70 10.30
N TYR A 56 4.21 -8.75 11.06
CA TYR A 56 3.15 -7.90 10.54
C TYR A 56 3.67 -6.88 9.51
N TYR A 57 4.89 -6.36 9.69
CA TYR A 57 5.55 -5.51 8.70
C TYR A 57 5.76 -6.24 7.38
N ASP A 58 6.25 -7.49 7.41
CA ASP A 58 6.45 -8.30 6.20
C ASP A 58 5.13 -8.58 5.49
N TYR A 59 4.06 -8.87 6.24
CA TYR A 59 2.71 -9.01 5.68
C TYR A 59 2.24 -7.73 4.96
N LEU A 60 2.40 -6.56 5.58
CA LEU A 60 2.03 -5.29 4.98
C LEU A 60 2.89 -4.96 3.74
N TYR A 61 4.18 -5.30 3.78
CA TYR A 61 5.09 -5.15 2.65
C TYR A 61 4.64 -6.00 1.45
N GLU A 62 4.39 -7.29 1.62
CA GLU A 62 3.90 -8.16 0.55
C GLU A 62 2.56 -7.67 0.00
N LYS A 63 1.63 -7.31 0.90
CA LYS A 63 0.31 -6.76 0.54
C LYS A 63 0.42 -5.47 -0.28
N SER A 64 1.37 -4.59 0.06
CA SER A 64 1.61 -3.35 -0.69
C SER A 64 2.08 -3.63 -2.11
N ILE A 65 3.02 -4.57 -2.30
CA ILE A 65 3.53 -4.96 -3.62
C ILE A 65 2.43 -5.61 -4.46
N GLU A 66 1.64 -6.50 -3.88
CA GLU A 66 0.51 -7.11 -4.59
C GLU A 66 -0.50 -6.07 -5.05
N ARG A 67 -0.78 -5.07 -4.20
CA ARG A 67 -1.73 -4.02 -4.53
C ARG A 67 -1.18 -3.08 -5.59
N GLU A 68 0.07 -2.67 -5.50
CA GLU A 68 0.77 -1.87 -6.52
C GLU A 68 0.73 -2.58 -7.87
N ARG A 69 1.09 -3.87 -7.93
CA ARG A 69 0.97 -4.70 -9.15
C ARG A 69 -0.44 -4.78 -9.69
N LYS A 70 -1.47 -4.83 -8.84
CA LYS A 70 -2.88 -4.84 -9.27
C LYS A 70 -3.28 -3.49 -9.84
N CYS A 71 -2.91 -2.39 -9.19
CA CYS A 71 -3.18 -1.05 -9.70
C CYS A 71 -2.45 -0.81 -11.03
N ASP A 72 -1.22 -1.32 -11.16
CA ASP A 72 -0.36 -1.14 -12.33
C ASP A 72 -0.63 -2.13 -13.46
N ASN A 73 -1.30 -3.27 -13.24
CA ASN A 73 -1.63 -4.23 -14.30
C ASN A 73 -3.09 -4.20 -14.72
N ASP A 74 -3.90 -3.33 -14.14
CA ASP A 74 -5.29 -3.18 -14.56
C ASP A 74 -5.37 -2.47 -15.93
N PHE A 75 -5.76 -3.24 -16.94
CA PHE A 75 -5.85 -2.80 -18.33
C PHE A 75 -6.86 -1.65 -18.53
N ILE A 76 -7.96 -1.65 -17.77
CA ILE A 76 -8.95 -0.56 -17.80
C ILE A 76 -8.29 0.71 -17.26
N LEU A 77 -7.59 0.61 -16.13
CA LEU A 77 -6.89 1.75 -15.53
C LEU A 77 -5.78 2.30 -16.42
N LYS A 78 -5.08 1.45 -17.17
CA LYS A 78 -4.05 1.87 -18.15
C LYS A 78 -4.64 2.62 -19.33
N ILE A 79 -5.68 2.09 -19.97
CA ILE A 79 -6.29 2.72 -21.16
C ILE A 79 -6.84 4.10 -20.82
N PHE A 80 -7.43 4.25 -19.64
CA PHE A 80 -8.00 5.52 -19.19
C PHE A 80 -7.00 6.33 -18.34
N SER A 81 -5.71 6.00 -18.35
CA SER A 81 -4.65 6.77 -17.68
C SER A 81 -4.55 8.19 -18.27
N PRO A 82 -4.36 9.25 -17.48
CA PRO A 82 -3.98 10.55 -18.05
C PRO A 82 -2.73 10.45 -18.93
N GLU A 83 -1.78 9.57 -18.62
CA GLU A 83 -0.57 9.33 -19.43
C GLU A 83 -0.84 8.65 -20.77
N SER A 84 -1.94 7.89 -20.91
CA SER A 84 -2.31 7.29 -22.20
C SER A 84 -2.85 8.32 -23.20
N LYS A 85 -3.21 9.52 -22.72
CA LYS A 85 -3.63 10.65 -23.56
C LYS A 85 -2.45 11.46 -24.10
N ASP A 86 -1.25 11.31 -23.55
CA ASP A 86 -0.03 11.94 -24.06
C ASP A 86 0.57 11.21 -25.28
N LEU A 87 0.01 10.05 -25.66
CA LEU A 87 0.40 9.24 -26.81
C LEU A 87 -0.51 9.43 -28.05
N GLN A 88 -1.40 10.43 -28.04
CA GLN A 88 -2.26 10.79 -29.18
C GLN A 88 -1.93 12.16 -29.75
#